data_AF-A0A183F5X3-F1
#
_entry.id   AF-A0A183F5X3-F1
#
_cell.length_a   1.000
_cell.length_b   1.000
_cell.length_c   1.000
_cell.angle_alpha   90.00
_cell.angle_beta   90.00
_cell.angle_gamma   90.00
#
_symmetry.space_group_name_H-M   'P 1'
#
loop_
_entity.id
_entity.type
_entity.pdbx_description
1 polymer ?
#
loop_
_entity_poly.entity_id
_entity_poly.type
_entity_poly.pdbx_seq_one_letter_code
_entity_poly.pdbx_strand_id
1 'polypeptide(L)'
;MDQGNIALAERLDSAFDKLGLSSYASQLPSFAGENGGTGFMSFLEKFNEIGNIMGLTEVKLICLLPAHLKDVAKAVFDNFDAATKTLLVRLLLGLR
;
A
#
# COMPACT_ATOMS: atom_id res chain seq x y z
N MET A 1 13.42 -13.09 -15.43
CA MET A 1 13.72 -11.66 -15.65
C MET A 1 12.41 -10.91 -15.47
N ASP A 2 12.37 -10.08 -14.43
CA ASP A 2 11.19 -9.52 -13.77
C ASP A 2 10.77 -8.16 -14.38
N GLN A 3 10.67 -8.06 -15.71
CA GLN A 3 10.49 -6.77 -16.40
C GLN A 3 9.13 -6.10 -16.13
N GLY A 4 8.08 -6.87 -15.85
CA GLY A 4 6.74 -6.33 -15.56
C GLY A 4 6.66 -5.64 -14.19
N ASN A 5 7.44 -6.11 -13.22
CA ASN A 5 7.44 -5.59 -11.86
C ASN A 5 8.24 -4.28 -11.75
N ILE A 6 9.34 -4.18 -12.50
CA ILE A 6 10.16 -2.96 -12.61
C ILE A 6 9.34 -1.83 -13.25
N ALA A 7 8.64 -2.12 -14.34
CA ALA A 7 7.80 -1.11 -15.01
C ALA A 7 6.63 -0.61 -14.14
N LEU A 8 6.10 -1.46 -13.26
CA LEU A 8 5.00 -1.09 -12.36
C LEU A 8 5.53 -0.31 -11.14
N ALA A 9 6.70 -0.70 -10.62
CA ALA A 9 7.41 0.05 -9.58
C ALA A 9 7.79 1.45 -10.07
N GLU A 10 8.41 1.59 -11.25
CA GLU A 10 8.78 2.90 -11.82
C GLU A 10 7.56 3.79 -12.12
N ARG A 11 6.44 3.20 -12.53
CA ARG A 11 5.18 3.94 -12.73
C ARG A 11 4.57 4.41 -11.43
N LEU A 12 4.67 3.61 -10.37
CA LEU A 12 4.22 3.97 -9.02
C LEU A 12 5.14 5.05 -8.44
N ASP A 13 6.46 4.90 -8.51
CA ASP A 13 7.45 5.92 -8.13
C ASP A 13 7.17 7.24 -8.85
N SER A 14 6.96 7.23 -10.18
CA SER A 14 6.62 8.44 -10.94
C SER A 14 5.27 9.05 -10.54
N ALA A 15 4.28 8.24 -10.18
CA ALA A 15 3.00 8.73 -9.68
C ALA A 15 3.13 9.32 -8.27
N PHE A 16 3.95 8.71 -7.41
CA PHE A 16 4.24 9.22 -6.07
C PHE A 16 5.01 10.53 -6.12
N ASP A 17 6.00 10.64 -6.99
CA ASP A 17 6.76 11.88 -7.20
C ASP A 17 5.86 13.02 -7.72
N LYS A 18 4.99 12.72 -8.70
CA LYS A 18 4.01 13.69 -9.22
C LYS A 18 2.96 14.14 -8.20
N LEU A 19 2.68 13.32 -7.19
CA LEU A 19 1.74 13.65 -6.12
C LEU A 19 2.41 14.31 -4.90
N GLY A 20 3.73 14.54 -4.95
CA GLY A 20 4.53 15.00 -3.81
C GLY A 20 4.56 14.00 -2.66
N LEU A 21 4.30 12.72 -2.96
CA LEU A 21 4.15 11.63 -2.00
C LEU A 21 5.46 10.90 -1.70
N SER A 22 6.52 11.15 -2.45
CA SER A 22 7.81 10.45 -2.31
C SER A 22 8.42 10.61 -0.90
N SER A 23 8.27 11.79 -0.27
CA SER A 23 8.72 11.99 1.12
C SER A 23 7.84 11.30 2.18
N TYR A 24 6.58 10.99 1.85
CA TYR A 24 5.63 10.35 2.77
C TYR A 24 5.70 8.82 2.66
N ALA A 25 5.87 8.31 1.44
CA ALA A 25 6.04 6.89 1.15
C ALA A 25 7.31 6.30 1.81
N SER A 26 8.36 7.08 2.04
CA SER A 26 9.54 6.57 2.76
C SER A 26 9.31 6.36 4.27
N GLN A 27 8.29 7.01 4.84
CA GLN A 27 8.03 6.99 6.29
C GLN A 27 6.91 6.04 6.70
N LEU A 28 6.09 5.60 5.75
CA LEU A 28 5.05 4.61 5.99
C LEU A 28 5.67 3.21 6.13
N PRO A 29 5.17 2.37 7.06
CA PRO A 29 5.70 1.03 7.29
C PRO A 29 5.49 0.15 6.05
N SER A 30 6.23 -0.94 5.92
CA SER A 30 5.98 -1.97 4.90
C SER A 30 5.57 -3.27 5.56
N PHE A 31 4.89 -4.15 4.82
CA PHE A 31 4.47 -5.47 5.29
C PHE A 31 4.83 -6.56 4.31
N ALA A 32 5.58 -7.58 4.75
CA ALA A 32 6.03 -8.69 3.92
C ALA A 32 5.23 -9.99 4.14
N GLY A 33 4.33 -10.02 5.13
CA GLY A 33 3.60 -11.21 5.56
C GLY A 33 3.97 -11.69 6.98
N GLU A 34 4.72 -10.89 7.74
CA GLU A 34 5.15 -11.25 9.09
C GLU A 34 3.94 -11.50 10.00
N ASN A 35 3.96 -12.58 10.79
CA ASN A 35 2.91 -12.90 11.77
C ASN A 35 1.48 -13.00 11.21
N GLY A 36 1.31 -13.23 9.90
CA GLY A 36 0.02 -13.46 9.25
C GLY A 36 -1.01 -12.36 9.52
N GLY A 37 -2.24 -12.74 9.85
CA GLY A 37 -3.35 -11.80 10.05
C GLY A 37 -3.12 -10.80 11.18
N THR A 38 -2.48 -11.20 12.29
CA THR A 38 -2.19 -10.30 13.41
C THR A 38 -1.16 -9.25 13.02
N GLY A 39 -0.08 -9.66 12.33
CA GLY A 39 0.92 -8.71 11.84
C GLY A 39 0.34 -7.75 10.80
N PHE A 40 -0.58 -8.24 9.96
CA PHE A 40 -1.27 -7.41 8.98
C PHE A 40 -2.15 -6.34 9.64
N MET A 41 -2.91 -6.68 10.68
CA MET A 41 -3.71 -5.69 11.42
C MET A 41 -2.84 -4.64 12.10
N SER A 42 -1.74 -5.03 12.75
CA SER A 42 -0.80 -4.09 13.35
C SER A 42 -0.12 -3.19 12.31
N PHE A 43 0.15 -3.72 11.11
CA PHE A 43 0.64 -2.92 9.99
C PHE A 43 -0.39 -1.88 9.56
N LEU A 44 -1.66 -2.28 9.37
CA LEU A 44 -2.73 -1.36 8.95
C LEU A 44 -2.97 -0.25 9.96
N GLU A 45 -2.99 -0.57 11.26
CA GLU A 45 -3.13 0.43 12.32
C GLU A 45 -2.01 1.48 12.25
N LYS A 46 -0.74 1.03 12.19
CA LYS A 46 0.42 1.94 12.09
C LYS A 46 0.45 2.73 10.80
N PHE A 47 0.10 2.09 9.69
CA PHE A 47 0.03 2.73 8.37
C PHE A 47 -1.02 3.85 8.38
N ASN A 48 -2.20 3.60 8.94
CA ASN A 48 -3.26 4.59 9.05
C ASN A 48 -2.91 5.71 10.05
N GLU A 49 -2.33 5.37 11.20
CA GLU A 49 -1.87 6.35 12.21
C GLU A 49 -0.87 7.34 11.61
N ILE A 50 0.20 6.84 10.97
CA ILE A 50 1.23 7.66 10.34
C ILE A 50 0.62 8.48 9.19
N GLY A 51 -0.26 7.88 8.40
CA GLY A 51 -1.01 8.55 7.35
C GLY A 51 -1.82 9.75 7.85
N ASN A 52 -2.52 9.58 8.97
CA ASN A 52 -3.31 10.63 9.61
C ASN A 52 -2.42 11.76 10.15
N ILE A 53 -1.30 11.43 10.81
CA ILE A 53 -0.33 12.43 11.31
C ILE A 53 0.23 13.28 10.17
N MET A 54 0.47 12.66 9.01
CA MET A 54 0.95 13.32 7.80
C MET A 54 -0.12 14.10 7.04
N GLY A 55 -1.40 14.02 7.45
CA GLY A 55 -2.52 14.63 6.75
C GLY A 55 -2.83 14.00 5.40
N LEU A 56 -2.53 12.70 5.23
CA LEU A 56 -2.86 11.98 4.00
C LEU A 56 -4.37 11.73 3.92
N THR A 57 -4.97 12.14 2.82
CA THR A 57 -6.37 11.82 2.51
C THR A 57 -6.55 10.33 2.30
N GLU A 58 -7.76 9.81 2.54
CA GLU A 58 -8.14 8.42 2.30
C GLU A 58 -7.75 7.93 0.89
N VAL A 59 -7.95 8.77 -0.14
CA VAL A 59 -7.56 8.46 -1.53
C VAL A 59 -6.06 8.20 -1.67
N LYS A 60 -5.23 8.98 -0.97
CA LYS A 60 -3.76 8.81 -0.98
C LYS A 60 -3.37 7.52 -0.27
N LEU A 61 -3.99 7.22 0.88
CA LEU A 61 -3.76 5.97 1.61
C LEU A 61 -4.14 4.75 0.77
N ILE A 62 -5.26 4.81 0.05
CA ILE A 62 -5.68 3.77 -0.88
C ILE A 62 -4.61 3.51 -1.95
N CYS A 63 -4.06 4.58 -2.54
CA CYS A 63 -3.04 4.47 -3.57
C CYS A 63 -1.69 3.96 -3.02
N LEU A 64 -1.37 4.28 -1.77
CA LEU A 64 -0.10 3.91 -1.13
C LEU A 64 -0.12 2.48 -0.61
N LEU A 65 -1.24 1.98 -0.07
CA LEU A 65 -1.29 0.68 0.60
C LEU A 65 -0.67 -0.47 -0.24
N PRO A 66 -0.98 -0.62 -1.54
CA PRO A 66 -0.37 -1.68 -2.36
C PRO A 66 1.15 -1.56 -2.54
N ALA A 67 1.69 -0.33 -2.57
CA ALA A 67 3.12 -0.08 -2.72
C ALA A 67 3.91 -0.42 -1.44
N HIS A 68 3.21 -0.49 -0.31
CA HIS A 68 3.77 -0.85 0.99
C HIS A 68 3.65 -2.34 1.33
N LEU A 69 3.01 -3.11 0.48
CA LEU A 69 3.07 -4.57 0.53
C LEU A 69 4.34 -5.06 -0.17
N LYS A 70 5.04 -6.00 0.45
CA LYS A 70 6.28 -6.60 -0.06
C LYS A 70 6.16 -8.13 -0.10
N ASP A 71 7.08 -8.76 -0.83
CA ASP A 71 7.27 -10.21 -0.89
C ASP A 71 5.96 -11.00 -1.02
N VAL A 72 5.68 -11.89 -0.06
CA VAL A 72 4.51 -12.77 -0.07
C VAL A 72 3.22 -11.98 0.02
N ALA A 73 3.18 -10.92 0.84
CA ALA A 73 1.99 -10.08 0.95
C ALA A 73 1.67 -9.37 -0.38
N LYS A 74 2.70 -8.87 -1.08
CA LYS A 74 2.53 -8.29 -2.42
C LYS A 74 2.07 -9.35 -3.43
N ALA A 75 2.69 -10.53 -3.44
CA ALA A 75 2.32 -11.60 -4.35
C ALA A 75 0.86 -12.04 -4.16
N VAL A 76 0.40 -12.16 -2.91
CA VAL A 76 -1.01 -12.47 -2.61
C VAL A 76 -1.91 -11.33 -3.09
N PHE A 77 -1.56 -10.07 -2.80
CA PHE A 77 -2.35 -8.93 -3.24
C PHE A 77 -2.46 -8.86 -4.76
N ASP A 78 -1.35 -9.09 -5.48
CA ASP A 78 -1.29 -8.99 -6.94
C ASP A 78 -2.13 -10.06 -7.65
N ASN A 79 -2.39 -11.20 -7.01
CA ASN A 79 -3.26 -12.27 -7.54
C ASN A 79 -4.77 -11.92 -7.52
N PHE A 80 -5.19 -10.89 -6.78
CA PHE A 80 -6.58 -10.45 -6.84
C PHE A 80 -6.86 -9.66 -8.13
N ASP A 81 -8.09 -9.76 -8.64
CA ASP A 81 -8.55 -8.91 -9.73
C ASP A 81 -8.67 -7.44 -9.27
N ALA A 82 -8.75 -6.51 -10.24
CA ALA A 82 -8.75 -5.08 -9.95
C ALA A 82 -9.96 -4.61 -9.11
N ALA A 83 -11.12 -5.23 -9.28
CA ALA A 83 -12.31 -4.90 -8.50
C ALA A 83 -12.13 -5.37 -7.05
N THR A 84 -11.62 -6.58 -6.86
CA THR A 84 -11.32 -7.14 -5.53
C THR A 84 -10.24 -6.34 -4.80
N LYS A 85 -9.18 -5.89 -5.49
CA LYS A 85 -8.15 -5.00 -4.91
C LYS A 85 -8.75 -3.69 -4.41
N THR A 86 -9.60 -3.05 -5.23
CA THR A 86 -10.24 -1.77 -4.88
C THR A 86 -11.16 -1.94 -3.66
N LEU A 87 -11.92 -3.03 -3.61
CA LEU A 87 -12.80 -3.35 -2.50
C LEU A 87 -12.01 -3.64 -1.21
N LEU A 88 -10.95 -4.45 -1.30
CA LEU A 88 -10.07 -4.79 -0.18
C LEU A 88 -9.48 -3.55 0.46
N VAL A 89 -8.89 -2.66 -0.33
CA VAL A 89 -8.24 -1.46 0.22
C VAL A 89 -9.25 -0.55 0.92
N ARG A 90 -10.46 -0.40 0.38
CA ARG A 90 -11.54 0.36 1.04
C ARG A 90 -11.99 -0.28 2.34
N LEU A 91 -12.20 -1.59 2.34
CA LEU A 91 -12.67 -2.34 3.49
C LEU A 91 -11.64 -2.34 4.63
N LEU A 92 -10.36 -2.50 4.29
CA LEU A 92 -9.25 -2.51 5.25
C LEU A 92 -8.99 -1.14 5.88
N LEU A 93 -9.30 -0.06 5.17
CA LEU A 93 -9.18 1.31 5.69
C LEU A 93 -10.47 1.82 6.36
N GLY A 94 -11.52 0.99 6.46
CA GLY A 94 -12.79 1.37 7.08
C GLY A 94 -13.60 2.41 6.30
N LEU A 95 -13.31 2.54 4.99
CA LEU A 95 -13.91 3.53 4.10
C LEU A 95 -15.25 3.00 3.57
N ARG A 96 -16.36 3.68 3.90
CA ARG A 96 -17.71 3.34 3.43
C ARG A 96 -18.07 4.05 2.14
#